data_AF-A0AAV5TA59-F1
#
_entry.id   AF-A0AAV5TA59-F1
#
_cell.length_a   1.000
_cell.length_b   1.000
_cell.length_c   1.000
_cell.angle_alpha   90.00
_cell.angle_beta   90.00
_cell.angle_gamma   90.00
#
_symmetry.space_group_name_H-M   'P 1'
#
loop_
_entity.id
_entity.type
_entity.pdbx_description
1 polymer ?
#
loop_
_entity_poly.entity_id
_entity_poly.type
_entity_poly.pdbx_seq_one_letter_code
_entity_poly.pdbx_strand_id
1 'polypeptide(L)'
;MISMLVCTGEVDEPATIVLRESLRRRYNLTITDGWMVMDHWRNNSFQLRPFLVTLYADIVMLCSFLPASTLATMTFYYIHVNTSISEWYRKVQRTVLIALCAQTIVPLLLVYFPYANKLNAPFLRSEGIIDVERSAVYMSAFPFCDAIDIILLIRDYRRGLLKLV
;
A
#
# COMPACT_ATOMS: atom_id res chain seq x y z
N MET A 1 -19.50 4.70 -4.05
CA MET A 1 -19.02 3.98 -2.85
C MET A 1 -18.65 2.59 -3.32
N ILE A 2 -17.35 2.33 -3.44
CA ILE A 2 -16.78 1.20 -4.15
C ILE A 2 -17.34 -0.08 -3.52
N SER A 3 -18.16 -0.80 -4.30
CA SER A 3 -18.54 -2.18 -3.97
C SER A 3 -17.23 -2.90 -3.69
N MET A 4 -17.00 -3.28 -2.43
CA MET A 4 -15.85 -4.11 -2.07
C MET A 4 -15.80 -5.23 -3.10
N LEU A 5 -14.67 -5.38 -3.79
CA LEU A 5 -14.43 -6.42 -4.79
C LEU A 5 -14.40 -7.79 -4.10
N VAL A 6 -15.54 -8.18 -3.53
CA VAL A 6 -15.83 -9.51 -3.00
C VAL A 6 -15.91 -10.41 -4.23
N CYS A 7 -14.81 -11.12 -4.49
CA CYS A 7 -14.74 -12.00 -5.65
C CYS A 7 -15.47 -13.33 -5.40
N THR A 8 -15.68 -13.69 -4.13
CA THR A 8 -16.25 -14.94 -3.59
C THR A 8 -16.69 -14.73 -2.13
N GLY A 9 -17.33 -15.71 -1.47
CA GLY A 9 -17.38 -15.76 0.00
C GLY A 9 -18.74 -15.54 0.65
N GLU A 10 -19.73 -16.38 0.34
CA GLU A 10 -20.81 -16.63 1.31
C GLU A 10 -20.26 -17.37 2.54
N VAL A 11 -20.95 -17.23 3.67
CA VAL A 11 -20.51 -17.66 5.02
C VAL A 11 -20.11 -19.15 5.07
N ASP A 12 -20.66 -20.00 4.21
CA ASP A 12 -20.46 -21.46 4.21
C ASP A 12 -19.88 -22.05 2.92
N GLU A 13 -19.05 -21.29 2.21
CA GLU A 13 -18.28 -21.84 1.10
C GLU A 13 -17.12 -22.74 1.58
N PRO A 14 -16.71 -23.78 0.82
CA PRO A 14 -15.63 -24.69 1.22
C PRO A 14 -14.33 -23.98 1.63
N ALA A 15 -14.01 -22.87 0.97
CA ALA A 15 -12.81 -22.09 1.25
C ALA A 15 -12.90 -21.28 2.56
N THR A 16 -14.08 -20.79 2.96
CA THR A 16 -14.24 -20.12 4.27
C THR A 16 -14.10 -21.13 5.41
N ILE A 17 -14.58 -22.37 5.23
CA ILE A 17 -14.39 -23.46 6.20
C ILE A 17 -12.90 -23.80 6.38
N VAL A 18 -12.16 -23.96 5.28
CA VAL A 18 -10.71 -24.23 5.32
C VAL A 18 -9.95 -23.08 6.00
N LEU A 19 -10.33 -21.83 5.71
CA LEU A 19 -9.71 -20.65 6.32
C LEU A 19 -10.00 -20.58 7.83
N ARG A 20 -11.24 -20.85 8.27
CA ARG A 20 -11.60 -20.90 9.69
C ARG A 20 -10.78 -21.93 10.44
N GLU A 21 -10.62 -23.12 9.88
CA GLU A 21 -9.82 -24.20 10.48
C GLU A 21 -8.34 -23.81 10.56
N SER A 22 -7.79 -23.17 9.52
CA SER A 22 -6.43 -22.61 9.53
C SER A 22 -6.23 -21.58 10.64
N LEU A 23 -7.16 -20.63 10.80
CA LEU A 23 -7.09 -19.59 11.83
C LEU A 23 -7.25 -20.17 13.23
N ARG A 24 -8.12 -21.17 13.41
CA ARG A 24 -8.27 -21.89 14.67
C ARG A 24 -6.97 -22.60 15.06
N ARG A 25 -6.31 -23.26 14.12
CA ARG A 25 -5.04 -23.96 14.39
C ARG A 25 -3.90 -23.01 14.73
N ARG A 26 -3.80 -21.88 14.01
CA ARG A 26 -2.67 -20.95 14.16
C ARG A 26 -2.83 -19.99 15.35
N TYR A 27 -4.05 -19.53 15.62
CA TYR A 27 -4.29 -18.45 16.58
C TYR A 27 -5.27 -18.81 17.69
N ASN A 28 -5.81 -20.04 17.68
CA ASN A 28 -6.87 -20.48 18.59
C ASN A 28 -8.14 -19.60 18.52
N LEU A 29 -8.38 -18.97 17.36
CA LEU A 29 -9.53 -18.10 17.12
C LEU A 29 -10.66 -18.89 16.45
N THR A 30 -11.86 -18.80 17.02
CA THR A 30 -13.08 -19.39 16.44
C THR A 30 -13.89 -18.29 15.75
N ILE A 31 -13.72 -18.16 14.44
CA ILE A 31 -14.46 -17.19 13.63
C ILE A 31 -15.71 -17.88 13.08
N THR A 32 -16.89 -17.49 13.58
CA THR A 32 -18.18 -18.02 13.12
C THR A 32 -18.67 -17.32 11.87
N ASP A 33 -18.47 -16.02 11.75
CA ASP A 33 -18.86 -15.22 10.58
C ASP A 33 -17.64 -14.56 9.93
N GLY A 34 -17.50 -14.73 8.62
CA GLY A 34 -16.40 -14.15 7.85
C GLY A 34 -16.62 -14.26 6.35
N TRP A 35 -16.13 -13.26 5.63
CA TRP A 35 -16.20 -13.18 4.18
C TRP A 35 -14.79 -13.35 3.61
N MET A 36 -14.67 -14.14 2.56
CA MET A 36 -13.39 -14.33 1.88
C MET A 36 -13.27 -13.38 0.70
N VAL A 37 -12.37 -12.41 0.79
CA VAL A 37 -12.23 -11.37 -0.23
C VAL A 37 -11.78 -11.94 -1.59
N MET A 38 -10.83 -12.89 -1.59
CA MET A 38 -10.29 -13.49 -2.82
C MET A 38 -9.91 -14.98 -2.65
N ASP A 39 -10.56 -15.85 -3.42
CA ASP A 39 -10.19 -17.27 -3.57
C ASP A 39 -9.39 -17.53 -4.85
N HIS A 40 -8.07 -17.67 -4.74
CA HIS A 40 -7.20 -17.76 -5.91
C HIS A 40 -7.21 -19.15 -6.57
N TRP A 41 -7.51 -20.20 -5.79
CA TRP A 41 -7.42 -21.59 -6.21
C TRP A 41 -8.57 -22.40 -5.60
N ARG A 42 -9.52 -22.82 -6.43
CA ARG A 42 -10.65 -23.66 -6.01
C ARG A 42 -10.51 -25.05 -6.60
N ASN A 43 -10.49 -26.09 -5.78
CA ASN A 43 -10.34 -27.49 -6.22
C ASN A 43 -9.15 -27.71 -7.17
N ASN A 44 -8.00 -27.09 -6.87
CA ASN A 44 -6.79 -27.11 -7.71
C ASN A 44 -6.95 -26.47 -9.12
N SER A 45 -8.06 -25.76 -9.35
CA SER A 45 -8.30 -24.96 -10.55
C SER A 45 -8.05 -23.48 -10.29
N PHE A 46 -7.34 -22.84 -11.20
CA PHE A 46 -7.02 -21.42 -11.15
C PHE A 46 -8.28 -20.58 -11.36
N GLN A 47 -8.49 -19.59 -10.48
CA GLN A 47 -9.63 -18.68 -10.58
C GLN A 47 -9.25 -17.41 -11.35
N LEU A 48 -9.80 -17.25 -12.55
CA LEU A 48 -9.48 -16.13 -13.44
C LEU A 48 -9.94 -14.77 -12.87
N ARG A 49 -11.06 -14.72 -12.15
CA ARG A 49 -11.62 -13.45 -11.67
C ARG A 49 -10.73 -12.75 -10.62
N PRO A 50 -10.30 -13.39 -9.52
CA PRO A 50 -9.34 -12.79 -8.57
C PRO A 50 -8.01 -12.40 -9.24
N PHE A 51 -7.57 -13.18 -10.24
CA PHE A 51 -6.38 -12.84 -11.01
C PHE A 51 -6.54 -11.53 -11.77
N LEU A 52 -7.63 -11.35 -12.52
CA LEU A 52 -7.88 -10.11 -13.26
C LEU A 52 -8.00 -8.90 -12.33
N VAL A 53 -8.62 -9.07 -11.16
CA VAL A 53 -8.73 -8.00 -10.16
C VAL A 53 -7.36 -7.62 -9.59
N THR A 54 -6.53 -8.61 -9.25
CA THR A 54 -5.17 -8.37 -8.74
C THR A 54 -4.28 -7.73 -9.82
N LEU A 55 -4.33 -8.24 -11.04
CA LEU A 55 -3.61 -7.70 -12.20
C LEU A 55 -4.02 -6.24 -12.48
N TYR A 56 -5.32 -5.95 -12.42
CA TYR A 56 -5.81 -4.58 -12.57
C TYR A 56 -5.26 -3.64 -11.48
N ALA A 57 -5.28 -4.08 -10.21
CA ALA A 57 -4.73 -3.30 -9.11
C ALA A 57 -3.22 -3.03 -9.27
N ASP A 58 -2.45 -4.03 -9.70
CA ASP A 58 -1.01 -3.90 -9.95
C ASP A 58 -0.72 -2.94 -11.11
N ILE A 59 -1.53 -3.00 -12.19
CA ILE A 59 -1.43 -2.05 -13.30
C ILE A 59 -1.71 -0.62 -12.83
N VAL A 60 -2.78 -0.40 -12.06
CA VAL A 60 -3.11 0.93 -11.51
C VAL A 60 -1.97 1.47 -10.64
N MET A 61 -1.37 0.62 -9.81
CA MET A 61 -0.24 0.97 -8.95
C MET A 61 0.98 1.40 -9.79
N LEU A 62 1.36 0.60 -10.79
CA LEU A 62 2.48 0.91 -11.68
C LEU A 62 2.23 2.17 -12.52
N CYS A 63 1.03 2.28 -13.10
CA CYS A 63 0.62 3.45 -13.89
C CYS A 63 0.54 4.73 -13.06
N SER A 64 0.38 4.65 -11.75
CA SER A 64 0.42 5.82 -10.86
C SER A 64 1.86 6.20 -10.50
N PHE A 65 2.73 5.21 -10.27
CA PHE A 65 4.10 5.44 -9.83
C PHE A 65 5.04 5.95 -10.94
N LEU A 66 4.90 5.44 -12.16
CA LEU A 66 5.71 5.83 -13.32
C LEU A 66 5.60 7.34 -13.67
N PRO A 67 4.40 7.94 -13.82
CA PRO A 67 4.30 9.37 -14.07
C PRO A 67 4.76 10.17 -12.85
N ALA A 68 4.44 9.76 -11.62
CA ALA A 68 4.88 10.47 -10.41
C ALA A 68 6.41 10.57 -10.33
N SER A 69 7.12 9.46 -10.55
CA SER A 69 8.59 9.43 -10.59
C SER A 69 9.17 10.24 -11.76
N THR A 70 8.54 10.20 -12.93
CA THR A 70 8.95 11.00 -14.09
C THR A 70 8.81 12.48 -13.81
N LEU A 71 7.66 12.93 -13.29
CA LEU A 71 7.40 14.32 -12.92
C LEU A 71 8.36 14.78 -11.82
N ALA A 72 8.60 13.96 -10.78
CA ALA A 72 9.54 14.29 -9.72
C ALA A 72 10.95 14.50 -10.27
N THR A 73 11.42 13.59 -11.14
CA THR A 73 12.74 13.67 -11.76
C THR A 73 12.87 14.90 -12.64
N MET A 74 11.87 15.18 -13.49
CA MET A 74 11.84 16.39 -14.31
C MET A 74 11.84 17.65 -13.45
N THR A 75 11.07 17.66 -12.36
CA THR A 75 11.01 18.82 -11.46
C THR A 75 12.35 19.06 -10.78
N PHE A 76 13.03 18.02 -10.28
CA PHE A 76 14.40 18.15 -9.75
C PHE A 76 15.38 18.68 -10.81
N TYR A 77 15.30 18.18 -12.03
CA TYR A 77 16.14 18.63 -13.14
C TYR A 77 15.93 20.13 -13.43
N TYR A 78 14.68 20.58 -13.59
CA TYR A 78 14.37 21.97 -13.88
C TYR A 78 14.71 22.92 -12.72
N ILE A 79 14.54 22.50 -11.46
CA ILE A 79 14.97 23.26 -10.27
C ILE A 79 16.49 23.46 -10.28
N HIS A 80 17.24 22.46 -10.72
CA HIS A 80 18.70 22.50 -10.77
C HIS A 80 19.24 23.34 -11.93
N VAL A 81 18.68 23.17 -13.13
CA VAL A 81 19.18 23.83 -14.36
C VAL A 81 18.73 25.28 -14.47
N ASN A 82 17.54 25.63 -13.97
CA ASN A 82 16.97 26.95 -14.20
C ASN A 82 17.56 28.00 -13.25
N THR A 83 18.46 28.84 -13.76
CA THR A 83 19.13 29.95 -13.04
C THR A 83 18.30 31.22 -12.96
N SER A 84 17.17 31.31 -13.67
CA SER A 84 16.30 32.51 -13.69
C SER A 84 15.42 32.65 -12.45
N ILE A 85 15.38 31.62 -11.59
CA ILE A 85 14.49 31.53 -10.43
C ILE A 85 15.22 32.04 -9.19
N SER A 86 14.49 32.72 -8.29
CA SER A 86 15.06 33.16 -7.01
C SER A 86 15.49 31.98 -6.13
N GLU A 87 16.61 32.15 -5.41
CA GLU A 87 17.15 31.13 -4.50
C GLU A 87 16.16 30.73 -3.40
N TRP A 88 15.35 31.69 -2.93
CA TRP A 88 14.29 31.41 -1.96
C TRP A 88 13.24 30.45 -2.53
N TYR A 89 12.73 30.72 -3.74
CA TYR A 89 11.69 29.91 -4.35
C TYR A 89 12.22 28.50 -4.69
N ARG A 90 13.46 28.42 -5.18
CA ARG A 90 14.17 27.15 -5.41
C ARG A 90 14.24 26.29 -4.15
N LYS A 91 14.58 26.90 -3.01
CA LYS A 91 14.66 26.21 -1.71
C LYS A 91 13.30 25.69 -1.25
N VAL A 92 12.25 26.49 -1.42
CA VAL A 92 10.88 26.08 -1.07
C VAL A 92 10.43 24.91 -1.94
N GLN A 93 10.53 25.00 -3.27
CA GLN A 93 10.16 23.93 -4.19
C GLN A 93 10.90 22.62 -3.91
N ARG A 94 12.23 22.70 -3.68
CA ARG A 94 13.03 21.51 -3.35
C ARG A 94 12.57 20.86 -2.05
N THR A 95 12.23 21.65 -1.03
CA THR A 95 11.74 21.13 0.25
C THR A 95 10.40 20.41 0.08
N VAL A 96 9.46 21.01 -0.65
CA VAL A 96 8.16 20.40 -0.95
C VAL A 96 8.33 19.11 -1.77
N LEU A 97 9.20 19.13 -2.79
CA LEU A 97 9.43 17.95 -3.62
C LEU A 97 10.04 16.79 -2.83
N ILE A 98 11.00 17.07 -1.93
CA ILE A 98 11.55 16.07 -1.02
C ILE A 98 10.46 15.51 -0.09
N ALA A 99 9.57 16.37 0.42
CA ALA A 99 8.45 15.94 1.26
C ALA A 99 7.50 14.99 0.49
N LEU A 100 7.14 15.34 -0.76
CA LEU A 100 6.31 14.50 -1.62
C LEU A 100 6.98 13.15 -1.93
N CYS A 101 8.29 13.13 -2.17
CA CYS A 101 9.02 11.89 -2.38
C CYS A 101 8.97 11.00 -1.13
N ALA A 102 9.21 11.55 0.06
CA ALA A 102 9.12 10.80 1.31
C ALA A 102 7.71 10.23 1.53
N GLN A 103 6.68 11.08 1.37
CA GLN A 103 5.27 10.68 1.45
C GLN A 103 4.85 9.64 0.42
N THR A 104 5.54 9.55 -0.71
CA THR A 104 5.27 8.50 -1.72
C THR A 104 5.94 7.18 -1.33
N ILE A 105 7.16 7.24 -0.77
CA ILE A 105 7.95 6.05 -0.40
C ILE A 105 7.30 5.31 0.78
N VAL A 106 6.75 6.03 1.74
CA VAL A 106 6.19 5.46 2.98
C VAL A 106 5.02 4.50 2.73
N PRO A 107 3.91 4.88 2.05
CA PRO A 107 2.86 3.94 1.66
C PRO A 107 3.37 2.88 0.68
N LEU A 108 4.35 3.20 -0.17
CA LEU A 108 4.91 2.22 -1.09
C LEU A 108 5.57 1.05 -0.36
N LEU A 109 6.32 1.32 0.71
CA LEU A 109 6.98 0.30 1.51
C LEU A 109 6.05 -0.35 2.54
N LEU A 110 5.18 0.42 3.20
CA LEU A 110 4.37 -0.07 4.31
C LEU A 110 3.02 -0.67 3.89
N VAL A 111 2.53 -0.33 2.70
CA VAL A 111 1.21 -0.77 2.23
C VAL A 111 1.33 -1.51 0.90
N TYR A 112 1.86 -0.86 -0.14
CA TYR A 112 1.86 -1.43 -1.48
C TYR A 112 2.78 -2.64 -1.63
N PHE A 113 3.97 -2.62 -1.04
CA PHE A 113 4.88 -3.76 -1.10
C PHE A 113 4.32 -5.01 -0.37
N PRO A 114 3.85 -4.92 0.90
CA PRO A 114 3.20 -6.04 1.58
C PRO A 114 1.95 -6.56 0.85
N TYR A 115 1.15 -5.64 0.29
CA TYR A 115 -0.03 -5.97 -0.52
C TYR A 115 0.35 -6.76 -1.78
N ALA A 116 1.26 -6.22 -2.61
CA ALA A 116 1.70 -6.86 -3.85
C ALA A 116 2.34 -8.23 -3.56
N ASN A 117 3.13 -8.34 -2.50
CA ASN A 117 3.71 -9.60 -2.06
C ASN A 117 2.63 -10.65 -1.72
N LYS A 118 1.62 -10.28 -0.93
CA LYS A 118 0.63 -11.26 -0.45
C LYS A 118 -0.43 -11.62 -1.49
N LEU A 119 -0.87 -10.68 -2.32
CA LEU A 119 -1.86 -11.00 -3.35
C LEU A 119 -1.27 -11.73 -4.57
N ASN A 120 0.01 -11.51 -4.89
CA ASN A 120 0.65 -12.23 -5.99
C ASN A 120 1.23 -13.59 -5.60
N ALA A 121 1.55 -13.81 -4.32
CA ALA A 121 2.11 -15.06 -3.82
C ALA A 121 1.31 -16.32 -4.20
N PRO A 122 -0.03 -16.36 -4.09
CA PRO A 122 -0.84 -17.51 -4.51
C PRO A 122 -0.70 -17.85 -6.00
N PHE A 123 -0.52 -16.86 -6.87
CA PHE A 123 -0.33 -17.09 -8.32
C PHE A 123 1.04 -17.69 -8.64
N LEU A 124 2.04 -17.39 -7.81
CA LEU A 124 3.39 -17.95 -7.91
C LEU A 124 3.55 -19.28 -7.14
N ARG A 125 2.46 -19.80 -6.55
CA ARG A 125 2.46 -20.98 -5.65
C ARG A 125 3.49 -20.84 -4.51
N SER A 126 3.63 -19.62 -4.01
CA SER A 126 4.51 -19.25 -2.91
C SER A 126 3.70 -18.75 -1.72
N GLU A 127 4.26 -18.81 -0.52
CA GLU A 127 3.66 -18.18 0.67
C GLU A 127 3.91 -16.66 0.74
N GLY A 128 4.76 -16.15 -0.17
CA GLY A 128 5.23 -14.77 -0.19
C GLY A 128 6.38 -14.53 0.79
N ILE A 129 7.08 -13.40 0.63
CA ILE A 129 8.27 -13.05 1.42
C ILE A 129 7.90 -12.52 2.81
N ILE A 130 6.85 -11.70 2.89
CA ILE A 130 6.33 -11.13 4.14
C ILE A 130 5.13 -11.95 4.59
N ASP A 131 5.08 -12.36 5.86
CA ASP A 131 3.94 -13.05 6.49
C ASP A 131 2.72 -12.15 6.71
N VAL A 132 1.52 -12.76 6.83
CA VAL A 132 0.26 -12.00 6.99
C VAL A 132 0.29 -11.09 8.23
N GLU A 133 0.84 -11.59 9.34
CA GLU A 133 0.97 -10.82 10.58
C GLU A 133 1.87 -9.59 10.40
N ARG A 134 3.01 -9.76 9.74
CA ARG A 134 3.95 -8.66 9.46
C ARG A 134 3.34 -7.65 8.49
N SER A 135 2.62 -8.12 7.46
CA SER A 135 1.87 -7.23 6.57
C SER A 135 0.85 -6.39 7.33
N ALA A 136 0.12 -6.98 8.29
CA ALA A 136 -0.83 -6.25 9.12
C ALA A 136 -0.14 -5.18 9.98
N VAL A 137 1.02 -5.50 10.57
CA VAL A 137 1.83 -4.53 11.32
C VAL A 137 2.23 -3.35 10.43
N TYR A 138 2.78 -3.60 9.24
CA TYR A 138 3.18 -2.52 8.32
C TYR A 138 1.99 -1.63 7.92
N MET A 139 0.85 -2.24 7.57
CA MET A 139 -0.36 -1.48 7.21
C MET A 139 -0.91 -0.66 8.38
N SER A 140 -0.82 -1.17 9.62
CA SER A 140 -1.26 -0.44 10.81
C SER A 140 -0.31 0.70 11.20
N ALA A 141 0.99 0.57 10.88
CA ALA A 141 1.99 1.60 11.15
C ALA A 141 1.95 2.75 10.13
N PHE A 142 1.43 2.50 8.92
CA PHE A 142 1.40 3.48 7.84
C PHE A 142 0.84 4.85 8.25
N PRO A 143 -0.37 4.97 8.85
CA PRO A 143 -0.92 6.28 9.21
C PRO A 143 -0.05 7.05 10.20
N PHE A 144 0.65 6.33 11.09
CA PHE A 144 1.56 6.93 12.06
C PHE A 144 2.84 7.45 11.39
N CYS A 145 3.45 6.65 10.51
CA CYS A 145 4.64 7.07 9.76
C CYS A 145 4.34 8.26 8.83
N ASP A 146 3.23 8.21 8.09
CA ASP A 146 2.82 9.29 7.17
C ASP A 146 2.61 10.63 7.91
N ALA A 147 2.02 10.57 9.11
CA ALA A 147 1.88 11.73 9.99
C ALA A 147 3.22 12.29 10.49
N ILE A 148 4.18 11.41 10.80
CA ILE A 148 5.53 11.83 11.21
C ILE A 148 6.24 12.52 10.04
N ASP A 149 6.17 11.97 8.84
CA ASP A 149 6.86 12.50 7.67
C ASP A 149 6.39 13.91 7.31
N ILE A 150 5.07 14.16 7.28
CA ILE A 150 4.54 15.51 7.02
C ILE A 150 4.97 16.51 8.10
N ILE A 151 4.89 16.14 9.37
CA ILE A 151 5.22 17.02 10.50
C ILE A 151 6.71 17.39 10.49
N LEU A 152 7.58 16.42 10.21
CA LEU A 152 9.03 16.63 10.21
C LEU A 152 9.50 17.39 8.97
N LEU A 153 8.97 17.08 7.78
CA LEU A 153 9.46 17.61 6.51
C LEU A 153 8.90 19.00 6.19
N ILE A 154 7.66 19.30 6.59
CA ILE A 154 7.04 20.60 6.31
C ILE A 154 7.18 21.54 7.51
N ARG A 155 7.93 22.63 7.30
CA ARG A 155 8.26 23.61 8.34
C ARG A 155 7.03 24.22 9.03
N ASP A 156 5.94 24.42 8.30
CA ASP A 156 4.72 25.02 8.84
C ASP A 156 3.99 24.08 9.79
N TYR A 157 3.97 22.77 9.49
CA TYR A 157 3.43 21.75 10.40
C TYR A 157 4.27 21.65 11.68
N ARG A 158 5.60 21.63 11.57
CA ARG A 158 6.48 21.65 12.73
C ARG A 158 6.26 22.89 13.62
N ARG A 159 6.10 24.07 13.00
CA ARG A 159 5.81 25.31 13.74
C ARG A 159 4.43 25.29 14.39
N GLY A 160 3.43 24.67 13.75
CA GLY A 160 2.12 24.44 14.35
C GLY A 160 2.23 23.57 15.60
N LEU A 161 2.95 22.46 15.53
CA LEU A 161 3.16 21.55 16.65
C LEU A 161 3.85 22.25 17.85
N LEU A 162 4.90 23.04 17.58
CA LEU A 162 5.62 23.79 18.61
C LEU A 162 4.80 24.91 19.26
N LYS A 163 3.63 25.29 18.70
CA LYS A 163 2.70 26.25 19.31
C LYS A 163 1.62 25.56 20.16
N LEU A 164 1.48 24.25 20.04
CA LEU A 164 0.50 23.44 20.78
C LEU A 164 1.07 22.91 22.10
N VAL A 165 2.39 22.88 22.24
CA VAL A 165 3.15 22.54 23.45
C VAL A 165 3.61 23.81 24.13
#